data_AF-A0A380P962-F1
#
_entry.id   AF-A0A380P962-F1
#
_cell.length_a   1.000
_cell.length_b   1.000
_cell.length_c   1.000
_cell.angle_alpha   90.00
_cell.angle_beta   90.00
_cell.angle_gamma   90.00
#
_symmetry.space_group_name_H-M   'P 1'
#
loop_
_entity.id
_entity.type
_entity.pdbx_description
1 polymer ?
#
loop_
_entity_poly.entity_id
_entity_poly.type
_entity_poly.pdbx_seq_one_letter_code
_entity_poly.pdbx_strand_id
1 'polypeptide(L)'
;MFGTVRDEVDDVADDLVEKLGSDQDGVMHYRVSGKMTLYDFERYFKTNLREFDRSDMVTLTGYMLDENPNASAGSEMQVGPFHFKALHYKDAYISDFEVTKEPEAKVEPDVKK
;
A
#
# COMPACT_ATOMS: atom_id res chain seq x y z
N MET A 1 -5.11 20.43 27.19
CA MET A 1 -4.71 19.00 27.16
C MET A 1 -5.67 18.30 26.22
N PHE A 2 -5.26 18.07 24.98
CA PHE A 2 -6.00 17.22 24.05
C PHE A 2 -5.18 15.96 23.90
N GLY A 3 -5.65 14.88 24.51
CA GLY A 3 -5.08 13.55 24.32
C GLY A 3 -5.32 13.16 22.87
N THR A 4 -4.26 13.13 22.07
CA THR A 4 -4.28 12.37 20.84
C THR A 4 -4.37 10.91 21.25
N VAL A 5 -5.60 10.37 21.20
CA VAL A 5 -5.82 8.93 21.13
C VAL A 5 -5.05 8.49 19.90
N ARG A 6 -3.85 7.92 20.12
CA ARG A 6 -3.15 7.14 19.11
C ARG A 6 -4.02 5.91 18.94
N ASP A 7 -4.91 6.01 17.96
CA ASP A 7 -5.74 4.92 17.51
C ASP A 7 -4.85 3.69 17.33
N GLU A 8 -5.26 2.60 17.96
CA GLU A 8 -4.59 1.31 18.11
C GLU A 8 -4.34 0.66 16.75
N VAL A 9 -3.41 1.20 15.96
CA VAL A 9 -2.87 0.52 14.78
C VAL A 9 -1.91 -0.56 15.28
N ASP A 10 -2.52 -1.57 15.88
CA ASP A 10 -2.12 -2.97 15.96
C ASP A 10 -0.60 -3.22 15.94
N ASP A 11 -0.02 -3.65 17.06
CA ASP A 11 1.41 -3.97 17.21
C ASP A 11 1.94 -4.95 16.11
N VAL A 12 1.04 -5.66 15.42
CA VAL A 12 1.32 -6.58 14.30
C VAL A 12 1.66 -5.84 12.98
N ALA A 13 1.09 -4.66 12.74
CA ALA A 13 1.30 -3.90 11.51
C ALA A 13 2.65 -3.18 11.50
N ASP A 14 3.19 -2.82 12.67
CA ASP A 14 4.48 -2.16 12.81
C ASP A 14 5.65 -3.02 12.28
N ASP A 15 5.53 -4.36 12.36
CA ASP A 15 6.53 -5.30 11.80
C ASP A 15 6.39 -5.49 10.28
N LEU A 16 5.27 -5.07 9.68
CA LEU A 16 4.96 -5.27 8.27
C LEU A 16 5.10 -4.00 7.44
N VAL A 17 5.15 -2.81 8.06
CA VAL A 17 5.23 -1.53 7.35
C VAL A 17 6.31 -0.63 7.95
N GLU A 18 7.31 -0.30 7.14
CA GLU A 18 8.38 0.66 7.46
C GLU A 18 8.20 1.94 6.63
N LYS A 19 8.31 3.12 7.26
CA LYS A 19 8.31 4.40 6.54
C LYS A 19 9.73 4.71 6.04
N LEU A 20 9.91 4.81 4.72
CA LEU A 20 11.22 5.07 4.11
C LEU A 20 11.53 6.58 4.05
N GLY A 21 10.51 7.43 3.98
CA GLY A 21 10.64 8.89 3.93
C GLY A 21 9.78 9.50 2.83
N SER A 22 9.83 10.83 2.70
CA SER A 22 9.20 11.54 1.58
C SER A 22 10.20 11.81 0.47
N ASP A 23 9.77 11.77 -0.78
CA ASP A 23 10.55 12.29 -1.90
C ASP A 23 10.49 13.83 -2.00
N GLN A 24 11.07 14.37 -3.08
CA GLN A 24 11.16 15.81 -3.32
C GLN A 24 9.79 16.48 -3.52
N ASP A 25 8.79 15.72 -3.94
CA ASP A 25 7.41 16.18 -4.16
C ASP A 25 6.55 16.00 -2.91
N GLY A 26 7.13 15.46 -1.82
CA GLY A 26 6.46 15.25 -0.54
C GLY A 26 5.63 13.97 -0.48
N VAL A 27 5.77 13.07 -1.46
CA VAL A 27 5.06 11.78 -1.46
C VAL A 27 5.78 10.84 -0.49
N MET A 28 5.03 10.26 0.46
CA MET A 28 5.58 9.28 1.40
C MET A 28 5.77 7.91 0.74
N HIS A 29 6.97 7.36 0.92
CA HIS A 29 7.37 6.01 0.52
C HIS A 29 7.34 5.07 1.72
N TYR A 30 6.75 3.90 1.53
CA TYR A 30 6.62 2.85 2.54
C TYR A 30 7.25 1.57 2.01
N ARG A 31 8.01 0.86 2.84
CA ARG A 31 8.31 -0.55 2.62
C ARG A 31 7.21 -1.37 3.29
N VAL A 32 6.54 -2.21 2.52
CA VAL A 32 5.43 -3.05 2.98
C VAL A 32 5.78 -4.51 2.73
N SER A 33 5.69 -5.34 3.76
CA SER A 33 5.92 -6.78 3.62
C SER A 33 4.89 -7.39 2.68
N GLY A 34 5.33 -8.23 1.75
CA GLY A 34 4.43 -8.96 0.87
C GLY A 34 3.52 -9.96 1.58
N LYS A 35 3.80 -10.27 2.86
CA LYS A 35 2.93 -11.07 3.73
C LYS A 35 1.71 -10.30 4.24
N MET A 36 1.69 -8.97 4.12
CA MET A 36 0.56 -8.16 4.54
C MET A 36 -0.70 -8.62 3.81
N THR A 37 -1.80 -8.79 4.55
CA THR A 37 -3.07 -9.15 3.95
C THR A 37 -3.68 -7.95 3.24
N LEU A 38 -4.51 -8.18 2.22
CA LEU A 38 -5.22 -7.10 1.52
C LEU A 38 -6.08 -6.28 2.50
N TYR A 39 -6.75 -6.98 3.43
CA TYR A 39 -7.53 -6.37 4.51
C TYR A 39 -6.68 -5.50 5.45
N ASP A 40 -5.53 -6.00 5.90
CA ASP A 40 -4.66 -5.23 6.80
C ASP A 40 -4.05 -4.02 6.10
N PHE A 41 -3.77 -4.12 4.80
CA PHE A 41 -3.32 -2.97 4.01
C PHE A 41 -4.39 -1.87 4.01
N GLU A 42 -5.63 -2.21 3.70
CA GLU A 42 -6.75 -1.27 3.70
C GLU A 42 -6.97 -0.63 5.07
N ARG A 43 -6.88 -1.43 6.14
CA ARG A 43 -6.98 -0.95 7.52
C ARG A 43 -5.84 -0.01 7.89
N TYR A 44 -4.59 -0.32 7.54
CA TYR A 44 -3.42 0.51 7.83
C TYR A 44 -3.50 1.85 7.09
N PHE A 45 -3.78 1.82 5.79
CA PHE A 45 -3.84 3.03 4.96
C PHE A 45 -5.21 3.73 5.01
N LYS A 46 -6.14 3.24 5.84
CA LYS A 46 -7.51 3.76 6.02
C LYS A 46 -8.21 3.98 4.68
N THR A 47 -8.16 2.96 3.83
CA THR A 47 -8.72 2.99 2.47
C THR A 47 -9.67 1.81 2.25
N ASN A 48 -10.39 1.83 1.15
CA ASN A 48 -11.15 0.70 0.63
C ASN A 48 -10.96 0.70 -0.89
N LEU A 49 -10.38 -0.37 -1.41
CA LEU A 49 -9.94 -0.55 -2.78
C LEU A 49 -10.80 -1.65 -3.41
N ARG A 50 -11.57 -1.27 -4.42
CA ARG A 50 -12.52 -2.18 -5.08
C ARG A 50 -11.82 -3.36 -5.74
N GLU A 51 -10.58 -3.17 -6.14
CA GLU A 51 -9.70 -4.17 -6.71
C GLU A 51 -9.37 -5.27 -5.68
N PHE A 52 -9.14 -4.90 -4.42
CA PHE A 52 -8.91 -5.87 -3.35
C PHE A 52 -10.19 -6.61 -2.96
N ASP A 53 -11.32 -5.92 -2.88
CA ASP A 53 -12.64 -6.55 -2.59
C ASP A 53 -13.03 -7.66 -3.59
N ARG A 54 -12.50 -7.62 -4.82
CA ARG A 54 -12.81 -8.56 -5.90
C ARG A 54 -11.79 -9.68 -6.06
N SER A 55 -10.67 -9.58 -5.36
CA SER A 55 -9.59 -10.54 -5.43
C SER A 55 -9.88 -11.76 -4.57
N ASP A 56 -9.58 -12.96 -5.08
CA ASP A 56 -9.57 -14.19 -4.28
C ASP A 56 -8.28 -14.34 -3.47
N MET A 57 -7.31 -13.43 -3.64
CA MET A 57 -6.01 -13.47 -2.96
C MET A 57 -6.07 -12.84 -1.58
N VAL A 58 -5.32 -13.45 -0.64
CA VAL A 58 -5.29 -12.99 0.75
C VAL A 58 -4.18 -11.98 1.01
N THR A 59 -3.02 -12.12 0.36
CA THR A 59 -1.82 -11.29 0.61
C THR A 59 -1.41 -10.48 -0.60
N LEU A 60 -0.64 -9.41 -0.39
CA LEU A 60 -0.11 -8.57 -1.47
C LEU A 60 0.73 -9.36 -2.47
N THR A 61 1.59 -10.29 -2.01
CA THR A 61 2.38 -11.13 -2.93
C THR A 61 1.49 -12.04 -3.77
N GLY A 62 0.47 -12.65 -3.17
CA GLY A 62 -0.49 -13.47 -3.91
C GLY A 62 -1.23 -12.64 -4.95
N TYR A 63 -1.69 -11.45 -4.57
CA TYR A 63 -2.40 -10.54 -5.46
C TYR A 63 -1.56 -10.09 -6.66
N MET A 64 -0.31 -9.66 -6.45
CA MET A 64 0.58 -9.27 -7.55
C MET A 64 0.84 -10.44 -8.52
N LEU A 65 1.02 -11.66 -8.01
CA LEU A 65 1.28 -12.84 -8.85
C LEU A 65 0.04 -13.35 -9.57
N ASP A 66 -1.17 -13.11 -9.02
CA ASP A 66 -2.42 -13.43 -9.69
C ASP A 66 -2.68 -12.47 -10.87
N GLU A 67 -2.50 -11.17 -10.64
CA GLU A 67 -2.63 -10.14 -11.68
C GLU A 67 -1.51 -10.22 -12.73
N ASN A 68 -0.30 -10.57 -12.31
CA ASN A 68 0.86 -10.75 -13.19
C ASN A 68 1.68 -11.99 -12.79
N PRO A 69 1.37 -13.17 -13.39
CA PRO A 69 2.08 -14.43 -13.09
C PRO A 69 3.58 -14.42 -13.36
N ASN A 70 4.08 -13.44 -14.13
CA ASN A 70 5.51 -13.28 -14.42
C ASN A 70 6.16 -12.18 -13.58
N ALA A 71 5.46 -11.65 -12.57
CA ALA A 71 6.01 -10.59 -11.72
C ALA A 71 7.28 -11.06 -11.00
N SER A 72 8.25 -10.15 -10.92
CA SER A 72 9.53 -10.32 -10.26
C SER A 72 9.93 -9.05 -9.53
N ALA A 73 11.14 -9.00 -8.97
CA ALA A 73 11.70 -7.74 -8.47
C ALA A 73 11.71 -6.69 -9.60
N GLY A 74 11.27 -5.48 -9.28
CA GLY A 74 11.07 -4.37 -10.21
C GLY A 74 9.71 -4.33 -10.91
N SER A 75 8.87 -5.37 -10.80
CA SER A 75 7.50 -5.32 -11.32
C SER A 75 6.67 -4.32 -10.54
N GLU A 76 5.79 -3.62 -11.26
CA GLU A 76 4.96 -2.55 -10.72
C GLU A 76 3.48 -2.83 -10.98
N MET A 77 2.62 -2.36 -10.08
CA MET A 77 1.17 -2.39 -10.27
C MET A 77 0.51 -1.17 -9.62
N GLN A 78 -0.65 -0.80 -10.15
CA GLN A 78 -1.49 0.27 -9.62
C GLN A 78 -2.74 -0.34 -8.99
N VAL A 79 -3.11 0.10 -7.79
CA VAL A 79 -4.35 -0.29 -7.11
C VAL A 79 -4.99 0.96 -6.51
N GLY A 80 -6.11 1.42 -7.09
CA GLY A 80 -6.66 2.73 -6.76
C GLY A 80 -5.59 3.84 -6.84
N PRO A 81 -5.38 4.62 -5.77
CA PRO A 81 -4.34 5.67 -5.75
C PRO A 81 -2.96 5.14 -5.32
N PHE A 82 -2.77 3.83 -5.12
CA PHE A 82 -1.51 3.28 -4.64
C PHE A 82 -0.69 2.68 -5.78
N HIS A 83 0.58 3.06 -5.84
CA HIS A 83 1.57 2.43 -6.71
C HIS A 83 2.43 1.49 -5.87
N PHE A 84 2.55 0.25 -6.34
CA PHE A 84 3.33 -0.80 -5.72
C PHE A 84 4.48 -1.19 -6.64
N LYS A 85 5.68 -1.31 -6.07
CA LYS A 85 6.86 -1.83 -6.74
C LYS A 85 7.47 -2.97 -5.95
N ALA A 86 7.57 -4.15 -6.56
CA ALA A 86 8.22 -5.30 -5.93
C ALA A 86 9.72 -5.02 -5.75
N LEU A 87 10.23 -5.02 -4.52
CA LEU A 87 11.65 -4.73 -4.25
C LEU A 87 12.53 -5.97 -4.31
N HIS A 88 12.08 -7.04 -3.67
CA HIS A 88 12.87 -8.24 -3.49
C HIS A 88 12.05 -9.47 -3.82
N TYR A 89 12.61 -10.31 -4.69
CA TYR A 89 12.03 -11.59 -5.08
C TYR A 89 13.01 -12.70 -4.75
N LYS A 90 12.61 -13.61 -3.85
CA LYS A 90 13.41 -14.77 -3.43
C LYS A 90 12.51 -15.98 -3.28
N ASP A 91 12.96 -17.13 -3.79
CA ASP A 91 12.28 -18.43 -3.65
C ASP A 91 10.80 -18.40 -4.07
N ALA A 92 10.50 -17.71 -5.19
CA ALA A 92 9.15 -17.50 -5.73
C ALA A 92 8.22 -16.63 -4.86
N TYR A 93 8.79 -15.78 -4.00
CA TYR A 93 8.05 -14.88 -3.13
C TYR A 93 8.59 -13.45 -3.23
N ILE A 94 7.69 -12.48 -3.45
CA ILE A 94 8.00 -11.05 -3.27
C ILE A 94 8.00 -10.77 -1.77
N SER A 95 9.16 -10.48 -1.18
CA SER A 95 9.24 -10.26 0.27
C SER A 95 8.74 -8.88 0.69
N ASP A 96 8.99 -7.88 -0.14
CA ASP A 96 8.76 -6.48 0.16
C ASP A 96 8.32 -5.71 -1.08
N PHE A 97 7.41 -4.78 -0.87
CA PHE A 97 6.97 -3.78 -1.82
C PHE A 97 7.41 -2.40 -1.35
N GLU A 98 7.82 -1.55 -2.28
CA GLU A 98 7.79 -0.10 -2.08
C GLU A 98 6.40 0.37 -2.51
N VAL A 99 5.75 1.13 -1.64
CA VAL A 99 4.39 1.62 -1.83
C VAL A 99 4.38 3.14 -1.70
N THR A 100 3.75 3.79 -2.67
CA THR A 100 3.43 5.22 -2.63
C THR A 100 1.94 5.42 -2.84
N LYS A 101 1.42 6.55 -2.37
CA LYS A 101 0.05 6.99 -2.65
C LYS A 101 0.11 8.24 -3.50
N GLU A 102 -0.57 8.24 -4.64
CA GLU A 102 -0.76 9.41 -5.46
C GLU A 102 -1.39 10.53 -4.60
N PRO A 103 -0.87 11.77 -4.68
CA PRO A 103 -1.46 12.88 -3.98
C PRO A 103 -2.89 13.09 -4.50
N GLU A 104 -3.85 13.17 -3.58
CA GLU A 104 -5.23 13.49 -3.94
C GLU A 104 -5.22 14.82 -4.72
N ALA A 105 -5.67 14.77 -5.98
CA ALA A 105 -5.82 15.97 -6.78
C ALA A 105 -6.62 16.97 -5.95
N LYS A 106 -6.06 18.16 -5.71
CA LYS A 106 -6.79 19.25 -5.04
C LYS A 106 -8.00 19.55 -5.89
N VAL A 107 -9.15 18.98 -5.53
CA VAL A 107 -10.43 19.37 -6.11
C VAL A 107 -10.67 20.78 -5.57
N GLU A 108 -10.30 21.81 -6.34
CA GLU A 108 -10.68 23.17 -6.01
C GLU A 108 -12.21 23.19 -5.88
N PRO A 109 -12.77 23.62 -4.74
CA PRO A 109 -14.20 23.63 -4.56
C PRO A 109 -14.81 24.56 -5.60
N ASP A 110 -15.67 24.00 -6.45
CA ASP A 110 -16.48 24.71 -7.43
C ASP A 110 -17.19 25.88 -6.72
N VAL A 111 -16.67 27.10 -6.90
CA VAL A 111 -17.27 28.32 -6.36
C VAL A 111 -18.55 28.55 -7.14
N LYS A 112 -19.66 28.00 -6.65
CA LYS A 112 -20.99 28.35 -7.13
C LYS A 112 -21.24 29.83 -6.80
N LYS A 113 -21.25 30.64 -7.87
CA LYS A 113 -21.58 32.05 -7.90
C LYS A 113 -23.07 32.29 -7.66
#